data_AF-A0A3C2B3G8-F1
#
_entry.id   AF-A0A3C2B3G8-F1
#
_cell.length_a   1.000
_cell.length_b   1.000
_cell.length_c   1.000
_cell.angle_alpha   90.00
_cell.angle_beta   90.00
_cell.angle_gamma   90.00
#
_symmetry.space_group_name_H-M   'P 1'
#
loop_
_entity.id
_entity.type
_entity.pdbx_description
1 polymer ?
#
loop_
_entity_poly.entity_id
_entity_poly.type
_entity_poly.pdbx_seq_one_letter_code
_entity_poly.pdbx_strand_id
1 'polypeptide(L)'
;VMLLREQGKLVFATMRDRDGDVQLFVSKAVVGDDGFDAIRDLDLGDWVGVHGTVMTTRKGELSVKVQQLELLSKAVRPMPDKWHGLTDTDTRFRQRYADLIVNDEARHNFRVRHEIIASFRRTLHGRGFIEVETPVLHVEAG
;
A
#
# COMPACT_ATOMS: atom_id res chain seq x y z
N VAL A 1 -3.16 6.54 2.06
CA VAL A 1 -4.51 6.68 2.66
C VAL A 1 -5.53 6.08 1.70
N MET A 2 -6.29 5.08 2.15
CA MET A 2 -7.30 4.37 1.34
C MET A 2 -8.72 4.85 1.61
N LEU A 3 -9.03 5.34 2.80
CA LEU A 3 -10.34 5.90 3.13
C LEU A 3 -10.12 7.03 4.12
N LEU A 4 -10.99 8.04 4.09
CA LEU A 4 -11.03 9.15 5.03
C LEU A 4 -12.50 9.45 5.32
N ARG A 5 -12.89 9.42 6.60
CA ARG A 5 -14.27 9.63 7.06
C ARG A 5 -14.27 10.58 8.24
N GLU A 6 -14.98 11.69 8.11
CA GLU A 6 -15.15 12.68 9.17
C GLU A 6 -16.40 12.40 10.01
N GLN A 7 -16.28 12.53 11.33
CA GLN A 7 -17.40 12.40 12.27
C GLN A 7 -17.25 13.42 13.42
N GLY A 8 -17.69 14.65 13.18
CA GLY A 8 -17.61 15.73 14.17
C GLY A 8 -16.16 16.04 14.55
N LYS A 9 -15.77 15.76 15.80
CA LYS A 9 -14.40 15.99 16.32
C LYS A 9 -13.45 14.80 16.13
N LEU A 10 -13.87 13.81 15.33
CA LEU A 10 -13.11 12.60 15.03
C LEU A 10 -12.93 12.45 13.52
N VAL A 11 -11.79 11.90 13.12
CA VAL A 11 -11.52 11.45 11.76
C VAL A 11 -11.09 9.99 11.83
N PHE A 12 -11.67 9.17 10.95
CA PHE A 12 -11.29 7.78 10.76
C PHE A 12 -10.69 7.64 9.37
N ALA A 13 -9.43 7.25 9.30
CA ALA A 13 -8.76 6.96 8.04
C ALA A 13 -8.40 5.47 7.94
N THR A 14 -8.30 4.93 6.73
CA THR A 14 -7.68 3.62 6.51
C THR A 14 -6.31 3.86 5.90
N MET A 15 -5.26 3.40 6.58
CA MET A 15 -3.91 3.37 6.04
C MET A 15 -3.62 1.96 5.54
N ARG A 16 -3.14 1.86 4.30
CA ARG A 16 -2.69 0.60 3.71
C ARG A 16 -1.18 0.61 3.62
N ASP A 17 -0.57 -0.49 4.05
CA ASP A 17 0.84 -0.79 3.80
C ASP A 17 0.96 -2.08 2.97
N ARG A 18 2.17 -2.61 2.79
CA ARG A 18 2.49 -3.82 2.02
C ARG A 18 1.62 -5.03 2.35
N ASP A 19 1.28 -5.21 3.62
CA ASP A 19 0.69 -6.45 4.13
C ASP A 19 -0.79 -6.32 4.48
N GLY A 20 -1.35 -5.11 4.52
CA GLY A 20 -2.76 -4.92 4.82
C GLY A 20 -3.15 -3.51 5.25
N ASP A 21 -4.34 -3.44 5.81
CA ASP A 21 -5.00 -2.21 6.23
C ASP A 21 -5.02 -2.06 7.75
N VAL A 22 -4.80 -0.84 8.22
CA VAL A 22 -4.99 -0.45 9.62
C VAL A 22 -5.83 0.83 9.68
N GLN A 23 -6.77 0.86 10.62
CA GLN A 23 -7.56 2.07 10.86
C GLN A 23 -6.74 3.08 11.68
N LEU A 24 -6.83 4.33 11.28
CA LEU A 24 -6.34 5.49 12.02
C LEU A 24 -7.51 6.11 12.75
N PHE A 25 -7.40 6.21 14.08
CA PHE A 25 -8.33 6.93 14.93
C PHE A 25 -7.73 8.28 15.28
N VAL A 26 -8.27 9.35 14.70
CA VAL A 26 -7.79 10.71 14.92
C VAL A 26 -8.82 11.46 15.75
N SER A 27 -8.37 12.08 16.84
CA SER A 27 -9.22 12.92 17.68
C SER A 27 -8.65 14.33 17.74
N LYS A 28 -9.51 15.32 17.47
CA LYS A 28 -9.16 16.74 17.55
C LYS A 28 -8.56 17.14 18.90
N ALA A 29 -9.01 16.51 19.99
CA ALA A 29 -8.49 16.76 21.33
C ALA A 29 -7.03 16.30 21.53
N VAL A 30 -6.54 15.41 20.67
CA VAL A 30 -5.17 14.86 20.75
C VAL A 30 -4.22 15.59 19.81
N VAL A 31 -4.64 15.84 18.56
CA VAL A 31 -3.78 16.44 17.53
C VAL A 31 -3.87 17.98 17.47
N GLY A 32 -4.78 18.59 18.24
CA GLY A 32 -5.02 20.04 18.21
C GLY A 32 -5.86 20.48 17.00
N ASP A 33 -6.18 21.78 16.94
CA ASP A 33 -6.97 22.37 15.84
C ASP A 33 -6.23 22.27 14.50
N ASP A 34 -5.02 22.83 14.41
CA ASP A 34 -4.23 22.89 13.17
C ASP A 34 -3.90 21.49 12.62
N GLY A 35 -3.51 20.57 13.50
CA GLY A 35 -3.23 19.19 13.13
C GLY A 35 -4.48 18.44 12.67
N PHE A 36 -5.64 18.75 13.26
CA PHE A 36 -6.90 18.14 12.84
C PHE A 36 -7.32 18.63 11.46
N ASP A 37 -7.21 19.93 11.19
CA ASP A 37 -7.56 20.50 9.88
C ASP A 37 -6.61 20.00 8.78
N ALA A 38 -5.30 19.92 9.05
CA ALA A 38 -4.34 19.32 8.11
C ALA A 38 -4.65 17.85 7.77
N ILE A 39 -5.17 17.07 8.73
CA ILE A 39 -5.57 15.68 8.50
C ILE A 39 -6.86 15.59 7.67
N ARG A 40 -7.76 16.56 7.81
CA ARG A 40 -9.00 16.63 7.02
C ARG A 40 -8.72 16.98 5.55
N ASP A 41 -7.66 17.74 5.30
CA ASP A 41 -7.19 18.10 3.96
C ASP A 41 -6.39 16.99 3.24
N LEU A 42 -6.30 15.79 3.83
CA LEU A 42 -5.69 14.63 3.18
C LEU A 42 -6.57 14.10 2.05
N ASP A 43 -5.91 13.71 0.96
CA ASP A 43 -6.54 13.09 -0.19
C ASP A 43 -6.38 11.57 -0.15
N LEU A 44 -7.30 10.89 -0.85
CA LEU A 44 -7.16 9.47 -1.11
C LEU A 44 -5.92 9.23 -1.98
N GLY A 45 -5.04 8.35 -1.50
CA GLY A 45 -3.75 8.07 -2.14
C GLY A 45 -2.56 8.74 -1.46
N ASP A 46 -2.79 9.71 -0.56
CA ASP A 46 -1.70 10.37 0.17
C ASP A 46 -0.88 9.37 0.98
N TRP A 47 0.44 9.56 0.98
CA TRP A 47 1.36 8.77 1.79
C TRP A 47 1.57 9.51 3.09
N VAL A 48 1.33 8.83 4.20
CA VAL A 48 1.36 9.43 5.53
C VAL A 48 2.21 8.60 6.47
N GLY A 49 2.96 9.28 7.32
CA GLY A 49 3.63 8.71 8.49
C GLY A 49 2.76 8.95 9.71
N VAL A 50 2.61 7.94 10.57
CA VAL A 50 1.74 8.04 11.75
C VAL A 50 2.49 7.57 12.98
N HIS A 51 2.43 8.37 14.03
CA HIS A 51 2.87 7.99 15.37
C HIS A 51 1.69 8.00 16.33
N GLY A 52 1.60 6.97 17.18
CA GLY A 52 0.49 6.84 18.10
C GLY A 52 0.47 5.51 18.83
N THR A 53 -0.63 5.29 19.55
CA THR A 53 -0.84 4.08 20.36
C THR A 53 -1.76 3.11 19.64
N VAL A 54 -1.37 1.83 19.55
CA VAL A 54 -2.25 0.78 19.04
C VAL A 54 -3.36 0.50 20.06
N MET A 55 -4.60 0.48 19.60
CA MET A 55 -5.79 0.21 20.41
C MET A 55 -6.86 -0.51 19.61
N THR A 56 -7.84 -1.10 20.30
CA THR A 56 -9.05 -1.62 19.67
C THR A 56 -10.20 -0.67 19.97
N THR A 57 -10.93 -0.23 18.95
CA THR A 57 -12.11 0.63 19.14
C THR A 57 -13.25 -0.14 19.80
N ARG A 58 -14.28 0.56 20.31
CA ARG A 58 -15.47 -0.08 20.90
C ARG A 58 -16.19 -1.06 19.96
N LYS A 59 -16.01 -0.90 18.64
CA LYS A 59 -16.58 -1.78 17.61
C LYS A 59 -15.71 -3.01 17.32
N GLY A 60 -14.59 -3.19 18.02
CA GLY A 60 -13.68 -4.32 17.84
C GLY A 60 -12.63 -4.14 16.75
N GLU A 61 -12.54 -2.96 16.12
CA GLU A 61 -11.60 -2.71 15.02
C GLU A 61 -10.23 -2.28 15.57
N LEU A 62 -9.16 -2.99 15.15
CA LEU A 62 -7.77 -2.63 15.45
C LEU A 62 -7.45 -1.27 14.82
N SER A 63 -6.89 -0.36 15.61
CA SER A 63 -6.64 1.01 15.17
C SER A 63 -5.41 1.62 15.83
N VAL A 64 -4.83 2.63 15.20
CA VAL A 64 -3.82 3.49 15.81
C VAL A 64 -4.49 4.78 16.27
N LYS A 65 -4.47 5.06 17.58
CA LYS A 65 -4.84 6.36 18.13
C LYS A 65 -3.73 7.34 17.81
N VAL A 66 -3.97 8.20 16.82
CA VAL A 66 -2.98 9.11 16.26
C VAL A 66 -2.63 10.20 17.26
N GLN A 67 -1.34 10.36 17.51
CA GLN A 67 -0.76 11.46 18.27
C GLN A 67 -0.10 12.47 17.35
N GLN A 68 0.54 11.98 16.27
CA GLN A 68 1.14 12.80 15.23
C GLN A 68 0.92 12.11 13.88
N LEU A 69 0.63 12.92 12.86
CA LEU A 69 0.55 12.49 11.47
C LEU A 69 1.38 13.45 10.62
N GLU A 70 2.17 12.89 9.72
CA GLU A 70 2.98 13.64 8.76
C GLU A 70 2.60 13.24 7.34
N LEU A 71 2.39 14.22 6.47
CA LEU A 71 2.22 13.99 5.03
C LEU A 71 3.61 13.75 4.42
N LEU A 72 3.87 12.52 3.98
CA LEU A 72 5.14 12.12 3.37
C LEU A 72 5.14 12.41 1.86
N SER A 73 4.00 12.20 1.20
CA SER A 73 3.84 12.48 -0.23
C SER A 73 2.38 12.70 -0.59
N LYS A 74 2.09 13.79 -1.31
CA LYS A 74 0.76 14.14 -1.78
C LYS A 74 0.40 13.36 -3.06
N ALA A 75 -0.77 12.75 -3.09
CA ALA A 75 -1.34 12.18 -4.30
C ALA A 75 -1.88 13.30 -5.20
N VAL A 76 -1.08 13.70 -6.18
CA VAL A 76 -1.45 14.74 -7.16
C VAL A 76 -2.41 14.26 -8.25
N ARG A 77 -2.71 12.95 -8.29
CA ARG A 77 -3.68 12.34 -9.20
C ARG A 77 -4.77 11.68 -8.39
N PRO A 78 -6.04 11.75 -8.83
CA PRO A 78 -7.12 11.04 -8.16
C PRO A 78 -6.82 9.54 -8.13
N MET A 79 -7.14 8.93 -7.00
CA MET A 79 -6.98 7.49 -6.84
C MET A 79 -7.90 6.75 -7.82
N PRO A 80 -7.45 5.63 -8.42
CA PRO A 80 -8.30 4.82 -9.29
C PRO A 80 -9.53 4.29 -8.53
N ASP A 81 -10.58 3.91 -9.25
CA ASP A 81 -11.78 3.34 -8.63
C ASP A 81 -11.39 2.12 -7.79
N LYS A 82 -11.72 2.18 -6.48
CA LYS A 82 -11.43 1.13 -5.50
C LYS A 82 -12.51 0.06 -5.45
N TRP A 83 -13.71 0.36 -5.93
CA TRP A 83 -14.87 -0.53 -5.81
C TRP A 83 -14.88 -1.57 -6.93
N HIS A 84 -14.67 -1.14 -8.17
CA HIS A 84 -14.54 -2.02 -9.31
C HIS A 84 -13.07 -2.40 -9.60
N GLY A 85 -12.12 -1.68 -9.00
CA GLY A 85 -10.71 -1.79 -9.34
C GLY A 85 -10.42 -1.28 -10.75
N LEU A 86 -9.16 -1.42 -11.17
CA LEU A 86 -8.81 -1.29 -12.59
C LEU A 86 -9.09 -2.63 -13.27
N THR A 87 -10.07 -2.67 -14.18
CA THR A 87 -10.51 -3.88 -14.89
C THR A 87 -9.90 -4.00 -16.27
N ASP A 88 -9.76 -2.87 -16.99
CA ASP A 88 -9.18 -2.83 -18.33
C ASP A 88 -7.72 -3.30 -18.34
N THR A 89 -7.44 -4.37 -19.10
CA THR A 89 -6.15 -5.06 -19.07
C THR A 89 -5.01 -4.23 -19.63
N ASP A 90 -5.25 -3.46 -20.70
CA ASP A 90 -4.24 -2.55 -21.28
C ASP A 90 -3.85 -1.46 -20.27
N THR A 91 -4.83 -0.82 -19.64
CA THR A 91 -4.61 0.18 -18.59
C THR A 91 -3.84 -0.40 -17.41
N ARG A 92 -4.20 -1.59 -16.92
CA ARG A 92 -3.49 -2.25 -15.81
C ARG A 92 -2.02 -2.52 -16.15
N PHE A 93 -1.73 -2.87 -17.40
CA PHE A 93 -0.37 -3.15 -17.83
C PHE A 93 0.44 -1.89 -18.07
N ARG A 94 -0.18 -0.83 -18.62
CA ARG A 94 0.47 0.49 -18.81
C ARG A 94 0.68 1.23 -17.50
N GLN A 95 -0.28 1.15 -16.59
CA GLN A 95 -0.27 1.85 -15.31
C GLN A 95 -0.18 0.85 -14.16
N ARG A 96 0.87 0.01 -14.19
CA ARG A 96 1.07 -1.03 -13.17
C ARG A 96 1.06 -0.47 -11.74
N TYR A 97 1.60 0.73 -11.53
CA TYR A 97 1.58 1.38 -10.21
C TYR A 97 0.15 1.57 -9.69
N ALA A 98 -0.80 1.95 -10.55
CA ALA A 98 -2.19 2.16 -10.18
C ALA A 98 -2.89 0.81 -9.92
N ASP A 99 -2.63 -0.19 -10.76
CA ASP A 99 -3.11 -1.57 -10.58
C ASP A 99 -2.65 -2.15 -9.24
N LEU A 100 -1.36 -1.98 -8.91
CA LEU A 100 -0.79 -2.45 -7.64
C LEU A 100 -1.35 -1.75 -6.41
N ILE A 101 -1.97 -0.56 -6.54
CA ILE A 101 -2.59 0.14 -5.41
C ILE A 101 -3.98 -0.44 -5.11
N VAL A 102 -4.79 -0.66 -6.13
CA VAL A 102 -6.21 -1.03 -5.96
C VAL A 102 -6.48 -2.54 -6.04
N ASN A 103 -5.62 -3.32 -6.71
CA ASN A 103 -5.84 -4.75 -6.93
C ASN A 103 -4.89 -5.59 -6.05
N ASP A 104 -5.41 -6.12 -4.95
CA ASP A 104 -4.68 -6.94 -3.99
C ASP A 104 -4.15 -8.25 -4.62
N GLU A 105 -4.92 -8.82 -5.55
CA GLU A 105 -4.52 -10.02 -6.31
C GLU A 105 -3.28 -9.76 -7.18
N ALA A 106 -3.15 -8.57 -7.78
CA ALA A 106 -1.96 -8.22 -8.54
C ALA A 106 -0.72 -8.26 -7.65
N ARG A 107 -0.78 -7.63 -6.46
CA ARG A 107 0.31 -7.68 -5.46
C ARG A 107 0.63 -9.11 -5.04
N HIS A 108 -0.40 -9.92 -4.80
CA HIS A 108 -0.23 -11.33 -4.44
C HIS A 108 0.53 -12.10 -5.54
N ASN A 109 0.15 -11.93 -6.80
CA ASN A 109 0.79 -12.60 -7.93
C ASN A 109 2.27 -12.26 -8.06
N PHE A 110 2.65 -10.99 -7.87
CA PHE A 110 4.06 -10.58 -7.85
C PHE A 110 4.84 -11.22 -6.70
N ARG A 111 4.25 -11.28 -5.50
CA ARG A 111 4.86 -11.93 -4.34
C ARG A 111 5.08 -13.43 -4.59
N VAL A 112 4.07 -14.13 -5.12
CA VAL A 112 4.17 -15.55 -5.46
C VAL A 112 5.25 -15.78 -6.53
N ARG A 113 5.30 -14.95 -7.59
CA ARG A 113 6.34 -15.04 -8.62
C ARG A 113 7.75 -14.88 -8.02
N HIS A 114 7.92 -13.92 -7.11
CA HIS A 114 9.20 -13.73 -6.42
C HIS A 114 9.60 -14.96 -5.62
N GLU A 115 8.68 -15.51 -4.82
CA GLU A 115 8.93 -16.71 -4.01
C GLU A 115 9.25 -17.96 -4.85
N ILE A 116 8.58 -18.12 -5.99
CA ILE A 116 8.87 -19.20 -6.93
C ILE A 116 10.32 -19.11 -7.41
N ILE A 117 10.74 -17.96 -7.94
CA ILE A 117 12.10 -17.77 -8.44
C ILE A 117 13.13 -17.98 -7.32
N ALA A 118 12.88 -17.42 -6.14
CA ALA A 118 13.74 -17.59 -4.98
C ALA A 118 13.86 -19.07 -4.55
N SER A 119 12.76 -19.82 -4.60
CA SER A 119 12.72 -21.25 -4.31
C SER A 119 13.57 -22.07 -5.29
N PHE A 120 13.45 -21.79 -6.59
CA PHE A 120 14.28 -22.43 -7.62
C PHE A 120 15.77 -22.20 -7.37
N ARG A 121 16.17 -20.95 -7.13
CA ARG A 121 17.57 -20.59 -6.83
C ARG A 121 18.10 -21.33 -5.60
N ARG A 122 17.37 -21.28 -4.48
CA ARG A 122 17.75 -21.99 -3.25
C ARG A 122 17.92 -23.49 -3.48
N THR A 123 17.00 -24.10 -4.22
CA THR A 123 17.02 -25.54 -4.48
C THR A 123 18.21 -25.96 -5.33
N LEU A 124 18.49 -25.23 -6.41
CA LEU A 124 19.62 -25.54 -7.31
C LEU A 124 20.97 -25.27 -6.64
N HIS A 125 21.08 -24.16 -5.91
CA HIS A 125 22.26 -23.86 -5.11
C HIS A 125 22.54 -24.96 -4.09
N GLY A 126 21.51 -25.45 -3.38
CA GLY A 126 21.65 -26.56 -2.44
C GLY A 126 22.09 -27.89 -3.07
N ARG A 127 22.03 -28.01 -4.40
CA ARG A 127 22.51 -29.15 -5.19
C ARG A 127 23.88 -28.91 -5.84
N GLY A 128 24.55 -27.79 -5.54
CA GLY A 128 25.87 -27.47 -6.07
C GLY A 128 25.87 -26.82 -7.47
N PHE A 129 24.70 -26.41 -7.98
CA PHE A 129 24.66 -25.62 -9.22
C PHE A 129 25.16 -24.19 -8.97
N ILE A 130 25.81 -23.62 -9.99
CA ILE A 130 26.28 -22.24 -10.01
C ILE A 130 25.36 -21.44 -10.94
N GLU A 131 24.77 -20.35 -10.44
CA GLU A 131 23.99 -19.41 -11.26
C GLU A 131 24.95 -18.61 -12.14
N VAL A 132 24.67 -18.56 -13.46
CA VAL A 132 25.49 -17.84 -14.45
C VAL A 132 24.58 -16.97 -15.32
N GLU A 133 25.13 -15.88 -15.84
CA GLU A 133 24.47 -15.03 -16.82
C GLU A 133 25.10 -15.25 -18.20
N THR A 134 24.29 -15.50 -19.21
CA THR A 134 24.72 -15.63 -20.60
C THR A 134 24.23 -14.44 -21.42
N PRO A 135 24.87 -14.13 -22.57
CA PRO A 135 24.40 -13.07 -23.46
C PRO A 135 22.92 -13.26 -23.83
N VAL A 136 22.16 -12.16 -23.91
CA VAL A 136 20.74 -12.17 -24.28
C VAL A 136 20.55 -11.96 -25.79
N LEU A 137 21.44 -11.18 -26.41
CA LEU A 137 21.40 -10.90 -27.84
C LEU A 137 22.28 -11.88 -28.60
N HIS A 138 21.68 -12.60 -29.53
CA HIS A 138 22.36 -13.55 -30.40
C HIS A 138 22.17 -13.15 -31.86
N VAL A 139 23.18 -13.46 -32.68
CA VAL A 139 23.13 -13.25 -34.14
C VAL A 139 22.22 -14.27 -34.84
N GLU A 140 22.06 -15.43 -34.23
CA GLU A 140 21.24 -16.54 -34.73
C GLU A 140 20.39 -17.09 -33.57
N ALA A 141 19.18 -17.57 -33.88
CA ALA A 141 18.31 -18.19 -32.89
C ALA A 141 18.67 -19.68 -32.75
N GLY A 142 19.31 -20.04 -31.63
CA GLY A 142 19.52 -21.44 -31.19
C GLY A 142 20.51 -22.22 -32.04
#